data_AF-A0A9X1I8U8-F1
#
_entry.id   AF-A0A9X1I8U8-F1
#
_cell.length_a   1.000
_cell.length_b   1.000
_cell.length_c   1.000
_cell.angle_alpha   90.00
_cell.angle_beta   90.00
_cell.angle_gamma   90.00
#
_symmetry.space_group_name_H-M   'P 1'
#
loop_
_entity.id
_entity.type
_entity.pdbx_description
1 polymer ?
#
loop_
_entity_poly.entity_id
_entity_poly.type
_entity_poly.pdbx_seq_one_letter_code
_entity_poly.pdbx_strand_id
1 'polypeptide(L)'
;MKKINREIESYLFDGENGEFRAIPFHELSIDESVIYQNQEPKYLIDFNYRESSFVKQIKKAMEQGVDLEEIINGYGIYLGLDWTTKHNIVSNEIHNSQQTEKVELERIESFGDVANELIFIATDNYNKSDFINENELLDKFRIQDKNGFYSLESMVIDRKENIGKLLEFLFQRKTALTEIQLSENISIFDLSSLIGKSIDLNQLENDYQKWIKISGRNNTMDEYGTLLGLIGFLERNSGKKQLILRVENKILCPTTYKNNGGISANTKDNNNNKLWSKLKSLWS
;
A
#
# COMPACT_ATOMS: atom_id res chain seq x y z
N MET A 1 -9.80 9.78 -0.75
CA MET A 1 -10.87 8.79 -1.04
C MET A 1 -12.24 9.32 -0.67
N LYS A 2 -13.25 9.00 -1.48
CA LYS A 2 -14.64 9.39 -1.23
C LYS A 2 -15.48 8.15 -0.87
N LYS A 3 -16.20 8.23 0.25
CA LYS A 3 -17.18 7.20 0.63
C LYS A 3 -18.40 7.26 -0.29
N ILE A 4 -18.82 6.12 -0.80
CA ILE A 4 -19.96 5.93 -1.70
C ILE A 4 -20.89 4.92 -1.04
N ASN A 5 -22.07 5.39 -0.65
CA ASN A 5 -23.13 4.50 -0.17
C ASN A 5 -23.98 4.05 -1.35
N ARG A 6 -24.23 2.75 -1.45
CA ARG A 6 -25.11 2.17 -2.46
C ARG A 6 -26.19 1.34 -1.76
N GLU A 7 -27.39 1.39 -2.32
CA GLU A 7 -28.44 0.41 -2.06
C GLU A 7 -28.36 -0.62 -3.18
N ILE A 8 -28.04 -1.86 -2.83
CA ILE A 8 -27.73 -2.96 -3.76
C ILE A 8 -28.48 -4.21 -3.29
N GLU A 9 -28.92 -5.04 -4.22
CA GLU A 9 -29.54 -6.32 -3.92
C GLU A 9 -28.49 -7.36 -3.50
N SER A 10 -28.80 -8.06 -2.42
CA SER A 10 -28.13 -9.28 -1.99
C SER A 10 -29.07 -10.47 -2.18
N TYR A 11 -28.48 -11.64 -2.39
CA TYR A 11 -29.21 -12.88 -2.64
C TYR A 11 -28.63 -14.00 -1.78
N LEU A 12 -29.44 -15.02 -1.52
CA LEU A 12 -28.96 -16.29 -0.96
C LEU A 12 -28.40 -17.16 -2.09
N PHE A 13 -27.35 -17.89 -1.78
CA PHE A 13 -26.67 -18.82 -2.68
C PHE A 13 -26.51 -20.18 -2.01
N ASP A 14 -26.72 -21.25 -2.78
CA ASP A 14 -26.55 -22.63 -2.33
C ASP A 14 -25.05 -23.01 -2.31
N GLY A 15 -24.37 -22.70 -1.21
CA GLY A 15 -22.97 -23.04 -0.99
C GLY A 15 -22.74 -24.50 -0.62
N GLU A 16 -21.51 -24.99 -0.79
CA GLU A 16 -21.11 -26.33 -0.33
C GLU A 16 -21.32 -26.54 1.18
N ASN A 17 -21.24 -25.46 1.97
CA ASN A 17 -21.42 -25.45 3.43
C ASN A 17 -22.81 -24.96 3.86
N GLY A 18 -23.78 -24.92 2.94
CA GLY A 18 -25.13 -24.40 3.16
C GLY A 18 -25.36 -23.03 2.52
N GLU A 19 -26.54 -22.48 2.79
CA GLU A 19 -26.96 -21.18 2.26
C GLU A 19 -26.10 -20.05 2.82
N PHE A 20 -25.65 -19.15 1.95
CA PHE A 20 -24.99 -17.91 2.36
C PHE A 20 -25.52 -16.72 1.57
N ARG A 21 -25.48 -15.54 2.18
CA ARG A 21 -25.92 -14.29 1.54
C ARG A 21 -24.71 -13.55 0.98
N ALA A 22 -24.82 -13.08 -0.26
CA ALA A 22 -23.77 -12.30 -0.92
C ALA A 22 -24.34 -11.22 -1.85
N ILE A 23 -23.49 -10.28 -2.23
CA ILE A 23 -23.83 -9.13 -3.08
C ILE A 23 -23.10 -9.30 -4.41
N PRO A 24 -23.81 -9.72 -5.48
CA PRO A 24 -23.19 -9.94 -6.80
C PRO A 24 -22.97 -8.64 -7.58
N PHE A 25 -23.51 -7.51 -7.14
CA PHE A 25 -23.37 -6.20 -7.78
C PHE A 25 -23.92 -6.14 -9.21
N HIS A 26 -25.08 -6.76 -9.48
CA HIS A 26 -25.72 -6.78 -10.81
C HIS A 26 -26.12 -5.39 -11.32
N GLU A 27 -26.26 -4.41 -10.42
CA GLU A 27 -26.69 -3.05 -10.68
C GLU A 27 -25.56 -2.12 -11.10
N LEU A 28 -24.30 -2.58 -11.07
CA LEU A 28 -23.18 -1.80 -11.56
C LEU A 28 -23.29 -1.59 -13.07
N SER A 29 -22.92 -0.39 -13.50
CA SER A 29 -22.75 -0.13 -14.93
C SER A 29 -21.53 -0.88 -15.49
N ILE A 30 -21.46 -1.04 -16.82
CA ILE A 30 -20.30 -1.62 -17.51
C ILE A 30 -19.00 -0.84 -17.26
N ASP A 31 -19.12 0.43 -16.84
CA ASP A 31 -18.01 1.32 -16.51
C ASP A 31 -17.70 1.33 -15.00
N GLU A 32 -18.26 0.41 -14.22
CA GLU A 32 -17.99 0.27 -12.80
C GLU A 32 -17.46 -1.12 -12.47
N SER A 33 -16.51 -1.19 -11.55
CA SER A 33 -16.00 -2.46 -11.01
C SER A 33 -15.74 -2.31 -9.52
N VAL A 34 -15.94 -3.40 -8.78
CA VAL A 34 -15.61 -3.47 -7.35
C VAL A 34 -14.25 -4.12 -7.18
N ILE A 35 -13.45 -3.58 -6.26
CA ILE A 35 -12.27 -4.28 -5.73
C ILE A 35 -12.65 -4.87 -4.40
N TYR A 36 -12.48 -6.19 -4.30
CA TYR A 36 -12.57 -6.93 -3.06
C TYR A 36 -11.21 -6.91 -2.37
N GLN A 37 -11.20 -6.60 -1.07
CA GLN A 37 -10.03 -6.76 -0.22
C GLN A 37 -10.31 -7.86 0.79
N ASN A 38 -9.49 -8.91 0.81
CA ASN A 38 -9.72 -10.07 1.68
C ASN A 38 -11.15 -10.62 1.53
N GLN A 39 -11.62 -10.75 0.29
CA GLN A 39 -12.97 -11.24 -0.08
C GLN A 39 -14.14 -10.31 0.25
N GLU A 40 -13.90 -9.16 0.89
CA GLU A 40 -14.94 -8.19 1.20
C GLU A 40 -14.93 -7.04 0.18
N PRO A 41 -16.09 -6.64 -0.38
CA PRO A 41 -16.16 -5.52 -1.31
C PRO A 41 -15.79 -4.23 -0.58
N LYS A 42 -14.78 -3.52 -1.08
CA LYS A 42 -14.22 -2.37 -0.37
C LYS A 42 -14.07 -1.12 -1.22
N TYR A 43 -13.62 -1.26 -2.46
CA TYR A 43 -13.39 -0.11 -3.33
C TYR A 43 -14.27 -0.15 -4.58
N LEU A 44 -14.62 1.04 -5.07
CA LEU A 44 -15.29 1.23 -6.35
C LEU A 44 -14.32 1.86 -7.35
N ILE A 45 -14.15 1.20 -8.48
CA ILE A 45 -13.55 1.78 -9.69
C ILE A 45 -14.71 2.29 -10.54
N ASP A 46 -14.72 3.59 -10.79
CA ASP A 46 -15.71 4.25 -11.63
C ASP A 46 -14.99 4.84 -12.84
N PHE A 47 -15.06 4.15 -13.98
CA PHE A 47 -14.40 4.55 -15.24
C PHE A 47 -15.05 5.80 -15.87
N ASN A 48 -16.23 6.23 -15.40
CA ASN A 48 -16.84 7.49 -15.79
C ASN A 48 -16.26 8.69 -15.04
N TYR A 49 -15.57 8.46 -13.92
CA TYR A 49 -14.89 9.52 -13.17
C TYR A 49 -13.54 9.91 -13.81
N ARG A 50 -13.63 10.70 -14.89
CA ARG A 50 -12.49 11.09 -15.74
C ARG A 50 -11.40 11.89 -15.04
N GLU A 51 -11.65 12.48 -13.88
CA GLU A 51 -10.63 13.23 -13.14
C GLU A 51 -9.69 12.34 -12.31
N SER A 52 -10.10 11.10 -12.00
CA SER A 52 -9.29 10.17 -11.21
C SER A 52 -7.98 9.81 -11.93
N SER A 53 -6.85 10.12 -11.30
CA SER A 53 -5.54 9.73 -11.81
C SER A 53 -5.31 8.22 -11.68
N PHE A 54 -5.99 7.56 -10.74
CA PHE A 54 -6.00 6.10 -10.63
C PHE A 54 -6.70 5.45 -11.82
N VAL A 55 -7.90 5.92 -12.18
CA VAL A 55 -8.66 5.44 -13.34
C VAL A 55 -7.90 5.69 -14.64
N LYS A 56 -7.28 6.86 -14.82
CA LYS A 56 -6.45 7.17 -16.01
C LYS A 56 -5.31 6.16 -16.18
N GLN A 57 -4.68 5.74 -15.09
CA GLN A 57 -3.58 4.76 -15.12
C GLN A 57 -4.07 3.36 -15.47
N ILE A 58 -5.19 2.92 -14.90
CA ILE A 58 -5.82 1.63 -15.22
C ILE A 58 -6.23 1.60 -16.70
N LYS A 59 -6.93 2.64 -17.20
CA LYS A 59 -7.34 2.70 -18.60
C LYS A 59 -6.15 2.59 -19.55
N LYS A 60 -5.05 3.30 -19.27
CA LYS A 60 -3.83 3.23 -20.07
C LYS A 60 -3.23 1.82 -20.10
N ALA A 61 -3.27 1.08 -18.99
CA ALA A 61 -2.82 -0.30 -18.91
C ALA A 61 -3.72 -1.25 -19.72
N MET A 62 -5.04 -1.05 -19.62
CA MET A 62 -6.03 -1.82 -20.39
C MET A 62 -5.91 -1.55 -21.91
N GLU A 63 -5.65 -0.31 -22.32
CA GLU A 63 -5.36 0.06 -23.71
C GLU A 63 -4.09 -0.63 -24.24
N GLN A 64 -3.18 -1.05 -23.36
CA GLN A 64 -1.99 -1.84 -23.68
C GLN A 64 -2.26 -3.35 -23.67
N GLY A 65 -3.51 -3.77 -23.44
CA GLY A 65 -3.95 -5.17 -23.48
C GLY A 65 -3.82 -5.93 -22.16
N VAL A 66 -3.56 -5.24 -21.04
CA VAL A 66 -3.52 -5.87 -19.71
C VAL A 66 -4.93 -5.94 -19.13
N ASP A 67 -5.31 -7.10 -18.61
CA ASP A 67 -6.63 -7.31 -18.03
C ASP A 67 -6.81 -6.53 -16.71
N LEU A 68 -8.05 -6.09 -16.42
CA LEU A 68 -8.36 -5.33 -15.22
C LEU A 68 -8.00 -6.08 -13.93
N GLU A 69 -8.29 -7.38 -13.88
CA GLU A 69 -7.93 -8.22 -12.73
C GLU A 69 -6.42 -8.27 -12.54
N GLU A 70 -5.65 -8.44 -13.62
CA GLU A 70 -4.18 -8.49 -13.55
C GLU A 70 -3.62 -7.16 -13.01
N ILE A 71 -4.18 -6.03 -13.45
CA ILE A 71 -3.79 -4.70 -12.97
C ILE A 71 -4.08 -4.55 -11.47
N ILE A 72 -5.31 -4.84 -11.06
CA ILE A 72 -5.77 -4.66 -9.68
C ILE A 72 -5.05 -5.61 -8.73
N ASN A 73 -4.87 -6.87 -9.13
CA ASN A 73 -4.11 -7.84 -8.36
C ASN A 73 -2.64 -7.43 -8.22
N GLY A 74 -2.01 -6.95 -9.29
CA GLY A 74 -0.64 -6.41 -9.24
C GLY A 74 -0.50 -5.22 -8.28
N TYR A 75 -1.47 -4.31 -8.26
CA TYR A 75 -1.49 -3.21 -7.31
C TYR A 75 -1.70 -3.70 -5.87
N GLY A 76 -2.60 -4.67 -5.65
CA GLY A 76 -2.80 -5.32 -4.36
C GLY A 76 -1.50 -5.92 -3.83
N ILE A 77 -0.81 -6.73 -4.62
CA ILE A 77 0.47 -7.35 -4.25
C ILE A 77 1.50 -6.31 -3.86
N TYR A 78 1.65 -5.24 -4.65
CA TYR A 78 2.57 -4.15 -4.32
C TYR A 78 2.23 -3.47 -2.98
N LEU A 79 0.94 -3.34 -2.68
CA LEU A 79 0.45 -2.80 -1.42
C LEU A 79 0.46 -3.82 -0.28
N GLY A 80 0.83 -5.08 -0.51
CA GLY A 80 0.71 -6.15 0.50
C GLY A 80 -0.74 -6.50 0.84
N LEU A 81 -1.67 -6.35 -0.10
CA LEU A 81 -3.10 -6.57 0.04
C LEU A 81 -3.60 -7.66 -0.92
N ASP A 82 -4.59 -8.43 -0.50
CA ASP A 82 -5.34 -9.35 -1.36
C ASP A 82 -6.43 -8.57 -2.09
N TRP A 83 -6.07 -7.96 -3.23
CA TRP A 83 -7.01 -7.28 -4.11
C TRP A 83 -7.36 -8.13 -5.32
N THR A 84 -8.65 -8.16 -5.64
CA THR A 84 -9.20 -8.79 -6.84
C THR A 84 -10.48 -8.07 -7.27
N THR A 85 -10.80 -8.11 -8.55
CA THR A 85 -12.11 -7.73 -9.09
C THR A 85 -13.05 -8.92 -9.25
N LYS A 86 -12.57 -10.14 -8.98
CA LYS A 86 -13.39 -11.35 -9.00
C LYS A 86 -14.17 -11.48 -7.70
N HIS A 87 -15.48 -11.67 -7.81
CA HIS A 87 -16.29 -12.02 -6.66
C HIS A 87 -16.18 -13.52 -6.34
N ASN A 88 -16.38 -13.88 -5.07
CA ASN A 88 -16.26 -15.27 -4.60
C ASN A 88 -17.54 -16.11 -4.74
N ILE A 89 -18.54 -15.60 -5.44
CA ILE A 89 -19.82 -16.29 -5.66
C ILE A 89 -19.66 -17.30 -6.81
N VAL A 90 -19.55 -18.58 -6.47
CA VAL A 90 -19.43 -19.71 -7.42
C VAL A 90 -20.69 -20.61 -7.41
N SER A 91 -21.62 -20.33 -6.51
CA SER A 91 -22.85 -21.09 -6.30
C SER A 91 -24.04 -20.55 -7.08
N ASN A 92 -25.08 -21.37 -7.22
CA ASN A 92 -26.34 -20.95 -7.81
C ASN A 92 -27.10 -20.02 -6.85
N GLU A 93 -27.63 -18.94 -7.39
CA GLU A 93 -28.53 -18.04 -6.68
C GLU A 93 -29.86 -18.74 -6.38
N ILE A 94 -30.36 -18.57 -5.16
CA ILE A 94 -31.70 -19.00 -4.78
C ILE A 94 -32.71 -17.96 -5.24
N HIS A 95 -33.60 -18.32 -6.15
CA HIS A 95 -34.59 -17.41 -6.71
C HIS A 95 -35.51 -16.78 -5.65
N ASN A 96 -35.86 -15.51 -5.85
CA ASN A 96 -36.71 -14.70 -4.98
C ASN A 96 -36.17 -14.50 -3.56
N SER A 97 -34.85 -14.64 -3.36
CA SER A 97 -34.18 -14.39 -2.08
C SER A 97 -33.65 -12.96 -1.93
N GLN A 98 -33.98 -12.09 -2.90
CA GLN A 98 -33.44 -10.74 -2.98
C GLN A 98 -33.77 -9.90 -1.74
N GLN A 99 -32.78 -9.16 -1.28
CA GLN A 99 -32.92 -8.21 -0.18
C GLN A 99 -32.08 -6.98 -0.49
N THR A 100 -32.64 -5.79 -0.29
CA THR A 100 -31.85 -4.57 -0.41
C THR A 100 -30.93 -4.41 0.79
N GLU A 101 -29.64 -4.22 0.52
CA GLU A 101 -28.61 -3.95 1.51
C GLU A 101 -27.93 -2.61 1.23
N LYS A 102 -27.41 -2.00 2.31
CA LYS A 102 -26.59 -0.79 2.22
C LYS A 102 -25.13 -1.19 2.28
N VAL A 103 -24.41 -0.89 1.21
CA VAL A 103 -22.96 -1.12 1.12
C VAL A 103 -22.26 0.24 1.07
N GLU A 104 -21.23 0.40 1.90
CA GLU A 104 -20.30 1.53 1.82
C GLU A 104 -19.04 1.08 1.08
N LEU A 105 -18.76 1.69 -0.06
CA LEU A 105 -17.52 1.51 -0.83
C LEU A 105 -16.67 2.79 -0.79
N GLU A 106 -15.37 2.66 -0.95
CA GLU A 106 -14.46 3.79 -1.09
C GLU A 106 -14.04 3.95 -2.56
N ARG A 107 -14.27 5.14 -3.14
CA ARG A 107 -13.76 5.45 -4.47
C ARG A 107 -12.33 5.98 -4.38
N ILE A 108 -11.42 5.33 -5.12
CA ILE A 108 -10.01 5.70 -5.24
C ILE A 108 -9.87 6.77 -6.33
N GLU A 109 -9.38 7.95 -5.96
CA GLU A 109 -9.25 9.09 -6.89
C GLU A 109 -7.80 9.24 -7.38
N SER A 110 -6.84 8.86 -6.54
CA SER A 110 -5.43 8.79 -6.87
C SER A 110 -4.78 7.55 -6.27
N PHE A 111 -3.66 7.07 -6.82
CA PHE A 111 -2.94 5.96 -6.18
C PHE A 111 -2.43 6.34 -4.78
N GLY A 112 -2.16 7.63 -4.55
CA GLY A 112 -1.67 8.14 -3.26
C GLY A 112 -2.71 8.08 -2.14
N ASP A 113 -3.98 7.89 -2.49
CA ASP A 113 -5.03 7.58 -1.53
C ASP A 113 -4.79 6.25 -0.80
N VAL A 114 -4.18 5.30 -1.50
CA VAL A 114 -4.01 3.92 -1.05
C VAL A 114 -2.55 3.51 -0.88
N ALA A 115 -1.59 4.28 -1.39
CA ALA A 115 -0.17 3.94 -1.41
C ALA A 115 0.70 5.03 -0.78
N ASN A 116 1.38 4.69 0.31
CA ASN A 116 2.32 5.58 1.00
C ASN A 116 3.70 4.94 1.03
N GLU A 117 4.72 5.64 0.57
CA GLU A 117 6.10 5.24 0.77
C GLU A 117 6.63 5.81 2.07
N LEU A 118 7.15 4.93 2.91
CA LEU A 118 7.81 5.25 4.16
C LEU A 118 9.31 5.11 3.98
N ILE A 119 10.06 6.13 4.38
CA ILE A 119 11.52 6.08 4.45
C ILE A 119 11.92 6.47 5.87
N PHE A 120 12.45 5.51 6.60
CA PHE A 120 13.06 5.71 7.91
C PHE A 120 14.50 6.12 7.72
N ILE A 121 14.90 7.20 8.37
CA ILE A 121 16.22 7.81 8.20
C ILE A 121 16.80 8.06 9.59
N ALA A 122 17.98 7.52 9.85
CA ALA A 122 18.67 7.70 11.11
C ALA A 122 19.96 8.49 10.90
N THR A 123 20.12 9.59 11.63
CA THR A 123 21.20 10.54 11.39
C THR A 123 21.58 11.31 12.66
N ASP A 124 22.75 11.94 12.64
CA ASP A 124 23.22 12.79 13.73
C ASP A 124 22.82 14.26 13.53
N ASN A 125 22.52 14.65 12.29
CA ASN A 125 21.93 15.94 11.93
C ASN A 125 21.08 15.81 10.66
N TYR A 126 20.16 16.74 10.45
CA TYR A 126 19.47 16.89 9.17
C TYR A 126 19.02 18.34 8.95
N ASN A 127 18.83 18.70 7.69
CA ASN A 127 18.06 19.87 7.28
C ASN A 127 16.76 19.40 6.64
N LYS A 128 15.63 20.08 6.93
CA LYS A 128 14.32 19.68 6.38
C LYS A 128 14.30 19.65 4.85
N SER A 129 15.07 20.53 4.20
CA SER A 129 15.22 20.58 2.74
C SER A 129 15.76 19.28 2.15
N ASP A 130 16.56 18.53 2.91
CA ASP A 130 17.17 17.27 2.46
C ASP A 130 16.12 16.19 2.13
N PHE A 131 14.89 16.35 2.60
CA PHE A 131 13.82 15.35 2.44
C PHE A 131 12.83 15.65 1.31
N ILE A 132 12.97 16.78 0.63
CA ILE A 132 12.05 17.17 -0.44
C ILE A 132 12.44 16.49 -1.76
N ASN A 133 13.72 16.58 -2.12
CA ASN A 133 14.25 16.01 -3.36
C ASN A 133 14.73 14.57 -3.11
N GLU A 134 14.11 13.59 -3.79
CA GLU A 134 14.45 12.17 -3.67
C GLU A 134 15.92 11.88 -4.02
N ASN A 135 16.46 12.50 -5.08
CA ASN A 135 17.84 12.25 -5.49
C ASN A 135 18.83 12.76 -4.43
N GLU A 136 18.59 13.95 -3.88
CA GLU A 136 19.43 14.52 -2.81
C GLU A 136 19.33 13.69 -1.52
N LEU A 137 18.13 13.23 -1.17
CA LEU A 137 17.91 12.32 -0.05
C LEU A 137 18.73 11.04 -0.24
N LEU A 138 18.66 10.42 -1.41
CA LEU A 138 19.38 9.20 -1.71
C LEU A 138 20.89 9.40 -1.69
N ASP A 139 21.40 10.44 -2.34
CA ASP A 139 22.85 10.72 -2.37
C ASP A 139 23.40 10.93 -0.95
N LYS A 140 22.59 11.51 -0.06
CA LYS A 140 22.98 11.79 1.31
C LYS A 140 22.88 10.58 2.25
N PHE A 141 21.81 9.80 2.15
CA PHE A 141 21.48 8.76 3.15
C PHE A 141 21.69 7.33 2.65
N ARG A 142 21.93 7.13 1.35
CA ARG A 142 22.29 5.83 0.75
C ARG A 142 23.80 5.57 0.73
N ILE A 143 24.49 6.04 1.76
CA ILE A 143 25.92 5.74 1.97
C ILE A 143 25.99 4.52 2.89
N GLN A 144 26.68 3.47 2.46
CA GLN A 144 26.89 2.29 3.28
C GLN A 144 27.91 2.58 4.38
N ASP A 145 27.63 2.07 5.57
CA ASP A 145 28.62 2.00 6.63
C ASP A 145 29.67 0.91 6.34
N LYS A 146 30.65 0.78 7.25
CA LYS A 146 31.72 -0.23 7.16
C LYS A 146 31.22 -1.68 7.12
N ASN A 147 29.97 -1.94 7.50
CA ASN A 147 29.35 -3.25 7.53
C ASN A 147 28.37 -3.44 6.33
N GLY A 148 28.30 -2.48 5.41
CA GLY A 148 27.44 -2.54 4.23
C GLY A 148 26.01 -2.04 4.45
N PHE A 149 25.68 -1.48 5.63
CA PHE A 149 24.32 -1.03 5.94
C PHE A 149 24.10 0.44 5.56
N TYR A 150 22.93 0.74 4.99
CA TYR A 150 22.53 2.12 4.70
C TYR A 150 21.98 2.84 5.93
N SER A 151 22.03 4.18 5.91
CA SER A 151 21.42 5.05 6.93
C SER A 151 19.92 5.30 6.72
N LEU A 152 19.31 4.55 5.81
CA LEU A 152 17.88 4.53 5.56
C LEU A 152 17.35 3.11 5.41
N GLU A 153 16.05 2.96 5.67
CA GLU A 153 15.24 1.78 5.33
C GLU A 153 13.89 2.25 4.79
N SER A 154 13.27 1.47 3.91
CA SER A 154 12.01 1.87 3.28
C SER A 154 10.96 0.75 3.24
N MET A 155 9.69 1.14 3.23
CA MET A 155 8.60 0.23 2.94
C MET A 155 7.43 0.96 2.28
N VAL A 156 6.57 0.21 1.62
CA VAL A 156 5.28 0.71 1.14
C VAL A 156 4.21 0.26 2.10
N ILE A 157 3.35 1.19 2.51
CA ILE A 157 2.21 0.89 3.36
C ILE A 157 0.93 1.40 2.73
N ASP A 158 -0.11 0.58 2.82
CA ASP A 158 -1.42 0.92 2.33
C ASP A 158 -2.15 1.86 3.29
N ARG A 159 -2.83 2.89 2.79
CA ARG A 159 -3.60 3.90 3.56
C ARG A 159 -2.80 4.66 4.64
N LYS A 160 -3.12 5.94 4.83
CA LYS A 160 -2.47 6.77 5.87
C LYS A 160 -2.69 6.23 7.30
N GLU A 161 -3.83 5.60 7.56
CA GLU A 161 -4.16 5.03 8.87
C GLU A 161 -3.24 3.88 9.31
N ASN A 162 -2.73 3.07 8.38
CA ASN A 162 -1.85 1.95 8.74
C ASN A 162 -0.44 2.43 9.11
N ILE A 163 -0.04 3.64 8.72
CA ILE A 163 1.20 4.26 9.22
C ILE A 163 1.16 4.35 10.74
N GLY A 164 0.05 4.82 11.30
CA GLY A 164 -0.15 4.87 12.75
C GLY A 164 -0.09 3.50 13.39
N LYS A 165 -0.79 2.51 12.82
CA LYS A 165 -0.79 1.12 13.31
C LYS A 165 0.62 0.50 13.27
N LEU A 166 1.39 0.76 12.21
CA LEU A 166 2.77 0.29 12.08
C LEU A 166 3.64 0.87 13.18
N LEU A 167 3.55 2.18 13.43
CA LEU A 167 4.34 2.83 14.47
C LEU A 167 3.93 2.34 15.87
N GLU A 168 2.63 2.16 16.12
CA GLU A 168 2.15 1.57 17.37
C GLU A 168 2.65 0.13 17.55
N PHE A 169 2.69 -0.66 16.49
CA PHE A 169 3.24 -2.02 16.49
C PHE A 169 4.75 -2.03 16.78
N LEU A 170 5.52 -1.23 16.04
CA LEU A 170 6.98 -1.17 16.16
C LEU A 170 7.43 -0.64 17.51
N PHE A 171 6.72 0.32 18.12
CA PHE A 171 7.17 0.99 19.35
C PHE A 171 6.32 0.66 20.59
N GLN A 172 5.34 -0.24 20.43
CA GLN A 172 4.43 -0.76 21.46
C GLN A 172 3.75 0.34 22.29
N ARG A 173 3.48 1.48 21.66
CA ARG A 173 2.85 2.64 22.29
C ARG A 173 2.16 3.52 21.27
N LYS A 174 1.07 4.16 21.69
CA LYS A 174 0.45 5.24 20.94
C LYS A 174 1.38 6.45 20.93
N THR A 175 1.87 6.83 19.76
CA THR A 175 2.75 8.00 19.61
C THR A 175 1.96 9.20 19.12
N ALA A 176 2.04 10.31 19.87
CA ALA A 176 1.66 11.61 19.33
C ALA A 176 2.78 12.05 18.37
N LEU A 177 2.51 11.98 17.07
CA LEU A 177 3.49 12.32 16.04
C LEU A 177 3.32 13.78 15.63
N THR A 178 4.42 14.52 15.62
CA THR A 178 4.43 15.87 15.06
C THR A 178 4.66 15.78 13.56
N GLU A 179 3.59 15.94 12.78
CA GLU A 179 3.67 16.03 11.32
C GLU A 179 4.25 17.39 10.91
N ILE A 180 5.29 17.38 10.10
CA ILE A 180 5.81 18.56 9.42
C ILE A 180 5.58 18.34 7.93
N GLN A 181 4.61 19.07 7.38
CA GLN A 181 4.33 19.02 5.96
C GLN A 181 5.43 19.76 5.18
N LEU A 182 6.02 19.09 4.19
CA LEU A 182 7.08 19.64 3.35
C LEU A 182 6.59 20.01 1.95
N SER A 183 5.63 19.25 1.41
CA SER A 183 4.94 19.52 0.14
C SER A 183 3.51 18.99 0.17
N GLU A 184 2.80 19.05 -0.96
CA GLU A 184 1.46 18.47 -1.13
C GLU A 184 1.43 16.96 -0.83
N ASN A 185 2.48 16.23 -1.23
CA ASN A 185 2.54 14.77 -1.13
C ASN A 185 3.59 14.25 -0.14
N ILE A 186 4.43 15.11 0.45
CA ILE A 186 5.52 14.71 1.35
C ILE A 186 5.33 15.34 2.73
N SER A 187 5.37 14.50 3.76
CA SER A 187 5.49 14.91 5.15
C SER A 187 6.61 14.18 5.86
N ILE A 188 7.10 14.75 6.96
CA ILE A 188 8.05 14.10 7.85
C ILE A 188 7.49 14.05 9.28
N PHE A 189 7.90 13.01 9.99
CA PHE A 189 7.60 12.82 11.40
C PHE A 189 8.91 12.63 12.15
N ASP A 190 9.07 13.37 13.25
CA ASP A 190 10.20 13.19 14.16
C ASP A 190 9.92 12.06 15.13
N LEU A 191 10.67 10.97 14.98
CA LEU A 191 10.60 9.76 15.82
C LEU A 191 11.79 9.67 16.78
N SER A 192 12.60 10.73 16.94
CA SER A 192 13.84 10.69 17.71
C SER A 192 13.63 10.29 19.17
N SER A 193 12.46 10.62 19.74
CA SER A 193 12.09 10.20 21.10
C SER A 193 11.85 8.69 21.26
N LEU A 194 11.76 7.95 20.15
CA LEU A 194 11.49 6.51 20.09
C LEU A 194 12.74 5.66 19.82
N ILE A 195 13.90 6.29 19.63
CA ILE A 195 15.16 5.59 19.41
C ILE A 195 15.43 4.63 20.57
N GLY A 196 15.79 3.38 20.23
CA GLY A 196 16.05 2.30 21.20
C GLY A 196 14.81 1.76 21.92
N LYS A 197 13.59 2.11 21.45
CA LYS A 197 12.31 1.66 22.04
C LYS A 197 11.48 0.81 21.07
N SER A 198 12.05 0.41 19.95
CA SER A 198 11.38 -0.50 19.01
C SER A 198 11.31 -1.91 19.59
N ILE A 199 10.42 -2.72 19.04
CA ILE A 199 10.44 -4.15 19.28
C ILE A 199 11.72 -4.78 18.75
N ASP A 200 12.08 -5.93 19.31
CA ASP A 200 13.17 -6.77 18.81
C ASP A 200 12.65 -7.88 17.88
N LEU A 201 13.57 -8.64 17.29
CA LEU A 201 13.23 -9.74 16.37
C LEU A 201 12.43 -10.87 17.04
N ASN A 202 12.66 -11.15 18.32
CA ASN A 202 11.89 -12.18 19.04
C ASN A 202 10.45 -11.73 19.27
N GLN A 203 10.25 -10.44 19.56
CA GLN A 203 8.93 -9.85 19.68
C GLN A 203 8.20 -9.83 18.33
N LEU A 204 8.91 -9.53 17.22
CA LEU A 204 8.32 -9.66 15.88
C LEU A 204 7.79 -11.08 15.65
N GLU A 205 8.58 -12.11 15.93
CA GLU A 205 8.16 -13.50 15.73
C GLU A 205 6.86 -13.84 16.49
N ASN A 206 6.74 -13.37 17.73
CA ASN A 206 5.56 -13.61 18.56
C ASN A 206 4.35 -12.76 18.15
N ASP A 207 4.56 -11.50 17.75
CA ASP A 207 3.48 -10.53 17.51
C ASP A 207 3.13 -10.39 16.02
N TYR A 208 3.81 -11.05 15.10
CA TYR A 208 3.59 -10.86 13.65
C TYR A 208 2.13 -11.16 13.22
N GLN A 209 1.49 -12.19 13.79
CA GLN A 209 0.08 -12.47 13.49
C GLN A 209 -0.86 -11.35 13.97
N LYS A 210 -0.49 -10.66 15.06
CA LYS A 210 -1.21 -9.46 15.52
C LYS A 210 -1.07 -8.33 14.51
N TRP A 211 0.13 -8.12 13.94
CA TRP A 211 0.34 -7.15 12.87
C TRP A 211 -0.56 -7.41 11.66
N ILE A 212 -0.56 -8.65 11.15
CA ILE A 212 -1.41 -9.06 10.02
C ILE A 212 -2.89 -8.75 10.31
N LYS A 213 -3.37 -9.10 11.51
CA LYS A 213 -4.76 -8.84 11.89
C LYS A 213 -5.11 -7.36 11.96
N ILE A 214 -4.26 -6.50 12.54
CA ILE A 214 -4.58 -5.07 12.71
C ILE A 214 -4.41 -4.26 11.42
N SER A 215 -3.46 -4.67 10.57
CA SER A 215 -3.17 -4.01 9.31
C SER A 215 -4.13 -4.46 8.20
N GLY A 216 -4.61 -5.71 8.26
CA GLY A 216 -5.42 -6.32 7.20
C GLY A 216 -4.59 -6.67 5.95
N ARG A 217 -3.26 -6.69 6.09
CA ARG A 217 -2.29 -7.04 5.04
C ARG A 217 -2.14 -8.55 4.90
N ASN A 218 -1.61 -8.98 3.77
CA ASN A 218 -1.36 -10.39 3.50
C ASN A 218 -0.19 -10.91 4.34
N ASN A 219 -0.37 -12.12 4.89
CA ASN A 219 0.70 -12.84 5.55
C ASN A 219 1.66 -13.42 4.50
N THR A 220 2.69 -12.65 4.13
CA THR A 220 3.70 -13.06 3.15
C THR A 220 5.11 -12.99 3.75
N MET A 221 6.06 -13.70 3.11
CA MET A 221 7.48 -13.58 3.48
C MET A 221 8.06 -12.20 3.13
N ASP A 222 7.54 -11.54 2.09
CA ASP A 222 7.94 -10.17 1.73
C ASP A 222 7.56 -9.17 2.84
N GLU A 223 6.35 -9.29 3.38
CA GLU A 223 5.87 -8.44 4.49
C GLU A 223 6.70 -8.68 5.76
N TYR A 224 6.88 -9.95 6.15
CA TYR A 224 7.70 -10.32 7.30
C TYR A 224 9.15 -9.85 7.16
N GLY A 225 9.76 -10.08 5.98
CA GLY A 225 11.14 -9.68 5.67
C GLY A 225 11.32 -8.16 5.70
N THR A 226 10.33 -7.40 5.24
CA THR A 226 10.34 -5.93 5.31
C THR A 226 10.35 -5.45 6.76
N LEU A 227 9.51 -6.01 7.63
CA LEU A 227 9.50 -5.68 9.06
C LEU A 227 10.81 -6.08 9.75
N LEU A 228 11.36 -7.24 9.38
CA LEU A 228 12.66 -7.69 9.89
C LEU A 228 13.79 -6.73 9.51
N GLY A 229 13.82 -6.28 8.26
CA GLY A 229 14.75 -5.26 7.77
C GLY A 229 14.63 -3.95 8.55
N LEU A 230 13.40 -3.48 8.74
CA LEU A 230 13.08 -2.26 9.48
C LEU A 230 13.48 -2.34 10.96
N ILE A 231 13.17 -3.43 11.65
CA ILE A 231 13.57 -3.62 13.05
C ILE A 231 15.09 -3.68 13.17
N GLY A 232 15.76 -4.45 12.31
CA GLY A 232 17.22 -4.49 12.26
C GLY A 232 17.83 -3.12 11.99
N PHE A 233 17.21 -2.30 11.12
CA PHE A 233 17.61 -0.91 10.89
C PHE A 233 17.50 -0.06 12.17
N LEU A 234 16.38 -0.15 12.88
CA LEU A 234 16.14 0.60 14.12
C LEU A 234 17.13 0.21 15.23
N GLU A 235 17.40 -1.09 15.38
CA GLU A 235 18.36 -1.60 16.36
C GLU A 235 19.79 -1.09 16.09
N ARG A 236 20.28 -1.23 14.84
CA ARG A 236 21.63 -0.79 14.44
C ARG A 236 21.83 0.71 14.60
N ASN A 237 20.77 1.49 14.46
CA ASN A 237 20.83 2.95 14.52
C ASN A 237 20.40 3.53 15.87
N SER A 238 20.31 2.72 16.93
CA SER A 238 19.99 3.16 18.30
C SER A 238 20.96 4.20 18.87
N GLY A 239 22.19 4.29 18.33
CA GLY A 239 23.18 5.30 18.72
C GLY A 239 23.04 6.66 18.02
N LYS A 240 22.11 6.81 17.06
CA LYS A 240 21.91 8.07 16.33
C LYS A 240 21.12 9.07 17.14
N LYS A 241 21.35 10.37 16.87
CA LYS A 241 20.63 11.45 17.57
C LYS A 241 19.21 11.66 17.05
N GLN A 242 18.97 11.34 15.79
CA GLN A 242 17.71 11.62 15.11
C GLN A 242 17.20 10.40 14.37
N LEU A 243 15.88 10.21 14.43
CA LEU A 243 15.15 9.23 13.64
C LEU A 243 13.98 9.95 12.98
N ILE A 244 14.00 10.04 11.66
CA ILE A 244 12.98 10.73 10.88
C ILE A 244 12.25 9.71 10.02
N LEU A 245 10.93 9.76 10.04
CA LEU A 245 10.10 9.07 9.07
C LEU A 245 9.65 10.07 8.01
N ARG A 246 10.11 9.91 6.77
CA ARG A 246 9.54 10.58 5.61
C ARG A 246 8.40 9.74 5.06
N VAL A 247 7.27 10.39 4.79
CA VAL A 247 6.10 9.78 4.17
C VAL A 247 5.83 10.49 2.86
N GLU A 248 5.70 9.72 1.78
CA GLU A 248 5.32 10.23 0.48
C GLU A 248 4.08 9.49 -0.07
N ASN A 249 3.03 10.24 -0.37
CA ASN A 249 1.86 9.71 -1.06
C ASN A 249 2.25 9.43 -2.52
N LYS A 250 2.21 8.16 -2.95
CA LYS A 250 2.62 7.77 -4.30
C LYS A 250 1.62 8.27 -5.33
N ILE A 251 2.07 9.05 -6.30
CA ILE A 251 1.18 9.57 -7.36
C ILE A 251 0.94 8.51 -8.44
N LEU A 252 1.95 7.70 -8.73
CA LEU A 252 1.95 6.73 -9.82
C LEU A 252 1.93 5.31 -9.28
N CYS A 253 1.15 4.45 -9.92
CA CYS A 253 1.21 3.02 -9.71
C CYS A 253 2.54 2.46 -10.22
N PRO A 254 3.12 1.45 -9.55
CA PRO A 254 4.25 0.73 -10.10
C PRO A 254 3.87 0.09 -11.44
N THR A 255 4.76 0.17 -12.42
CA THR A 255 4.54 -0.48 -13.72
C THR A 255 5.12 -1.88 -13.66
N THR A 256 4.25 -2.89 -13.59
CA THR A 256 4.64 -4.31 -13.64
C THR A 256 4.50 -4.85 -15.07
N TYR A 257 5.02 -4.15 -16.07
CA TYR A 257 4.99 -4.69 -17.43
C TYR A 257 6.24 -5.54 -17.67
N LYS A 258 6.06 -6.87 -17.76
CA LYS A 258 7.02 -7.71 -18.48
C LYS A 258 6.90 -7.32 -19.96
N ASN A 259 7.93 -6.69 -20.51
CA ASN A 259 8.01 -6.46 -21.95
C ASN A 259 8.04 -7.82 -22.66
N ASN A 260 6.90 -8.24 -23.22
CA ASN A 260 6.86 -9.32 -24.20
C ASN A 260 7.49 -8.82 -25.50
N GLY A 261 8.83 -8.89 -25.60
CA GLY A 261 9.57 -8.96 -26.87
C GLY A 261 9.46 -7.82 -27.89
N GLY A 262 8.86 -6.68 -27.55
CA GLY A 262 8.73 -5.52 -28.45
C GLY A 262 9.74 -4.42 -28.12
N ILE A 263 10.40 -3.88 -29.15
CA ILE A 263 11.43 -2.82 -29.09
C ILE A 263 11.04 -1.74 -28.07
N SER A 264 11.94 -1.50 -27.11
CA SER A 264 11.80 -0.49 -26.07
C SER A 264 11.53 0.88 -26.67
N ALA A 265 10.30 1.38 -26.51
CA ALA A 265 10.03 2.79 -26.68
C ALA A 265 10.74 3.53 -25.54
N ASN A 266 11.78 4.29 -25.87
CA ASN A 266 12.43 5.22 -24.95
C ASN A 266 11.40 6.25 -24.46
N THR A 267 10.79 5.98 -23.31
CA THR A 267 9.99 6.96 -22.59
C THR A 267 10.96 7.93 -21.92
N LYS A 268 10.75 9.24 -22.16
CA LYS A 268 11.48 10.30 -21.47
C LYS A 268 11.44 10.06 -19.96
N ASP A 269 12.64 9.96 -19.40
CA ASP A 269 13.01 9.66 -18.02
C ASP A 269 12.42 10.68 -17.01
N ASN A 270 11.15 10.51 -16.63
CA ASN A 270 10.54 11.26 -15.52
C ASN A 270 9.68 10.33 -14.64
N ASN A 271 10.23 9.15 -14.36
CA ASN A 271 9.56 8.11 -13.59
C ASN A 271 9.83 8.30 -12.09
N ASN A 272 8.89 8.91 -11.35
CA ASN A 272 8.96 9.17 -9.89
C ASN A 272 8.80 7.89 -9.02
N ASN A 273 8.84 6.68 -9.61
CA ASN A 273 8.76 5.39 -8.92
C ASN A 273 10.12 4.68 -8.80
N LYS A 274 11.22 5.45 -8.84
CA LYS A 274 12.59 4.90 -8.85
C LYS A 274 13.04 4.37 -7.50
N LEU A 275 12.57 4.89 -6.36
CA LEU A 275 13.10 4.47 -5.06
C LEU A 275 12.86 2.99 -4.73
N TRP A 276 11.60 2.56 -4.66
CA TRP A 276 11.26 1.18 -4.28
C TRP A 276 11.77 0.13 -5.28
N SER A 277 11.74 0.45 -6.59
CA SER A 277 12.30 -0.42 -7.63
C SER A 277 13.82 -0.53 -7.53
N LYS A 278 14.55 0.56 -7.24
CA LYS A 278 15.99 0.53 -6.99
C LYS A 278 16.35 -0.18 -5.69
N LEU A 279 15.56 -0.03 -4.62
CA LEU A 279 15.80 -0.72 -3.35
C LEU A 279 15.50 -2.21 -3.46
N LYS A 280 14.39 -2.62 -4.09
CA LYS A 280 14.04 -4.03 -4.30
C LYS A 280 15.09 -4.79 -5.13
N SER A 281 15.71 -4.13 -6.12
CA SER A 281 16.77 -4.74 -6.93
C SER A 281 18.04 -5.13 -6.15
N LEU A 282 18.19 -4.69 -4.90
CA LEU A 282 19.31 -5.04 -4.02
C LEU A 282 19.05 -6.30 -3.17
N TRP A 283 17.81 -6.79 -3.14
CA TRP A 283 17.37 -7.95 -2.36
C TRP A 283 17.12 -9.19 -3.24
N SER A 284 17.37 -9.06 -4.56
CA SER A 284 17.28 -10.12 -5.58
C SER A 284 18.69 -10.50 -6.03
#